data_AF-A0A4V5N0N0-F1
#
_entry.id   AF-A0A4V5N0N0-F1
#
_cell.length_a   1.000
_cell.length_b   1.000
_cell.length_c   1.000
_cell.angle_alpha   90.00
_cell.angle_beta   90.00
_cell.angle_gamma   90.00
#
_symmetry.space_group_name_H-M   'P 1'
#
loop_
_entity.id
_entity.type
_entity.pdbx_description
1 polymer ?
#
loop_
_entity_poly.entity_id
_entity_poly.type
_entity_poly.pdbx_seq_one_letter_code
_entity_poly.pdbx_strand_id
1 'polypeptide(L)'
;MPVSLGLGLPQMKQYDIGRDVATVARAAEEAGYESLWVFERILFPEPATQGLYGIPGLPWPEWYRSVADPLVTLTLAAAATDRARLGTSVLVAPLHVPFQLARSLASLDVASGGRVIAGLGTGWSLDEYAAASVAPFEKRGAVLDELLDVCAAVWGPDPVSYEGELTTIAPSNVGPKPVRPIPVYLPANSPRATRRLVDRADGWMPVAMGPAQLAEQWRQIQDLAAQRGRERPIEVCARVNAEYSAKPFQGEGRQPFQGSVAQIVEDLVAHAGTGVSEFMLELQGTTRDAAELVDVAAEVYEAARAAGV
;
A
#
# COMPACT_ATOMS: atom_id res chain seq x y z
N MET A 1 -5.52 -7.58 -20.60
CA MET A 1 -5.72 -6.14 -20.32
C MET A 1 -4.36 -5.55 -20.02
N PRO A 2 -4.09 -4.28 -20.38
CA PRO A 2 -2.85 -3.61 -19.97
C PRO A 2 -2.74 -3.60 -18.43
N VAL A 3 -1.52 -3.48 -17.92
CA VAL A 3 -1.28 -3.47 -16.47
C VAL A 3 -1.78 -2.12 -15.93
N SER A 4 -2.49 -2.13 -14.81
CA SER A 4 -2.95 -0.89 -14.19
C SER A 4 -1.77 -0.10 -13.60
N LEU A 5 -1.84 1.22 -13.62
CA LEU A 5 -0.84 2.08 -13.00
C LEU A 5 -1.44 2.85 -11.83
N GLY A 6 -0.78 2.78 -10.69
CA GLY A 6 -1.08 3.54 -9.48
C GLY A 6 0.05 4.49 -9.09
N LEU A 7 -0.27 5.56 -8.36
CA LEU A 7 0.70 6.56 -7.92
C LEU A 7 0.69 6.74 -6.40
N GLY A 8 1.87 6.80 -5.79
CA GLY A 8 2.07 7.22 -4.40
C GLY A 8 1.81 8.71 -4.21
N LEU A 9 0.98 9.06 -3.23
CA LEU A 9 0.59 10.44 -2.94
C LEU A 9 1.57 11.15 -1.99
N PRO A 10 1.63 12.49 -2.05
CA PRO A 10 2.42 13.31 -1.12
C PRO A 10 2.13 13.04 0.36
N GLN A 11 3.12 12.52 1.08
CA GLN A 11 3.09 12.36 2.55
C GLN A 11 4.37 12.83 3.23
N MET A 12 5.49 12.84 2.52
CA MET A 12 6.82 13.11 3.10
C MET A 12 7.09 14.60 3.36
N LYS A 13 8.14 14.87 4.14
CA LYS A 13 8.51 16.20 4.68
C LYS A 13 8.56 17.38 3.70
N GLN A 14 8.77 17.13 2.42
CA GLN A 14 8.88 18.16 1.38
C GLN A 14 7.53 18.65 0.84
N TYR A 15 6.41 18.02 1.25
CA TYR A 15 5.08 18.32 0.74
C TYR A 15 4.21 19.06 1.76
N ASP A 16 3.37 19.96 1.27
CA ASP A 16 2.26 20.55 2.02
C ASP A 16 1.01 19.72 1.76
N ILE A 17 0.59 18.90 2.73
CA ILE A 17 -0.53 17.98 2.51
C ILE A 17 -1.85 18.69 2.19
N GLY A 18 -2.07 19.90 2.70
CA GLY A 18 -3.32 20.63 2.49
C GLY A 18 -3.49 21.11 1.05
N ARG A 19 -2.36 21.38 0.36
CA ARG A 19 -2.33 21.85 -1.02
C ARG A 19 -1.96 20.75 -2.00
N ASP A 20 -0.89 20.02 -1.71
CA ASP A 20 -0.19 19.17 -2.67
C ASP A 20 -0.91 17.85 -2.90
N VAL A 21 -1.53 17.25 -1.86
CA VAL A 21 -2.27 15.99 -2.01
C VAL A 21 -3.40 16.11 -3.03
N ALA A 22 -4.25 17.14 -2.89
CA ALA A 22 -5.36 17.36 -3.82
C ALA A 22 -4.88 17.73 -5.23
N THR A 23 -3.73 18.42 -5.34
CA THR A 23 -3.13 18.79 -6.63
C THR A 23 -2.61 17.57 -7.37
N VAL A 24 -1.78 16.75 -6.70
CA VAL A 24 -1.19 15.55 -7.28
C VAL A 24 -2.26 14.49 -7.57
N ALA A 25 -3.23 14.30 -6.67
CA ALA A 25 -4.32 13.34 -6.87
C ALA A 25 -5.15 13.63 -8.13
N ARG A 26 -5.51 14.91 -8.37
CA ARG A 26 -6.21 15.32 -9.60
C ARG A 26 -5.37 15.10 -10.83
N ALA A 27 -4.12 15.58 -10.82
CA ALA A 27 -3.23 15.46 -11.96
C ALA A 27 -2.98 13.98 -12.33
N ALA A 28 -2.82 13.10 -11.34
CA ALA A 28 -2.66 11.67 -11.56
C ALA A 28 -3.92 11.03 -12.17
N GLU A 29 -5.12 11.33 -11.65
CA GLU A 29 -6.38 10.82 -12.22
C GLU A 29 -6.65 11.37 -13.64
N GLU A 30 -6.29 12.63 -13.90
CA GLU A 30 -6.41 13.26 -15.22
C GLU A 30 -5.42 12.66 -16.24
N ALA A 31 -4.19 12.34 -15.80
CA ALA A 31 -3.21 11.62 -16.61
C ALA A 31 -3.65 10.19 -16.92
N GLY A 32 -4.47 9.59 -16.05
CA GLY A 32 -5.09 8.28 -16.25
C GLY A 32 -4.56 7.18 -15.34
N TYR A 33 -3.90 7.54 -14.22
CA TYR A 33 -3.64 6.61 -13.13
C TYR A 33 -4.96 6.07 -12.56
N GLU A 34 -5.02 4.77 -12.34
CA GLU A 34 -6.25 4.06 -11.94
C GLU A 34 -6.41 3.95 -10.42
N SER A 35 -5.36 4.30 -9.68
CA SER A 35 -5.30 4.19 -8.23
C SER A 35 -4.28 5.16 -7.63
N LEU A 36 -4.54 5.58 -6.40
CA LEU A 36 -3.73 6.49 -5.61
C LEU A 36 -3.44 5.83 -4.27
N TRP A 37 -2.18 5.92 -3.83
CA TRP A 37 -1.68 5.11 -2.74
C TRP A 37 -0.95 5.91 -1.68
N VAL A 38 -1.06 5.47 -0.44
CA VAL A 38 -0.35 6.03 0.72
C VAL A 38 0.30 4.91 1.53
N PHE A 39 1.27 5.22 2.38
CA PHE A 39 1.88 4.30 3.33
C PHE A 39 1.83 4.86 4.75
N GLU A 40 2.11 4.01 5.75
CA GLU A 40 2.12 4.44 7.14
C GLU A 40 3.54 4.47 7.73
N ARG A 41 3.88 5.61 8.34
CA ARG A 41 4.95 5.79 9.31
C ARG A 41 4.49 6.82 10.34
N ILE A 42 4.66 6.51 11.62
CA ILE A 42 4.12 7.36 12.70
C ILE A 42 5.20 8.14 13.45
N LEU A 43 6.45 7.70 13.36
CA LEU A 43 7.60 8.39 13.96
C LEU A 43 8.90 8.08 13.23
N PHE A 44 9.93 8.84 13.57
CA PHE A 44 11.31 8.60 13.20
C PHE A 44 12.14 8.47 14.50
N PRO A 45 12.79 7.33 14.77
CA PRO A 45 13.46 7.11 16.04
C PRO A 45 14.88 7.69 16.07
N GLU A 46 15.25 8.37 17.16
CA GLU A 46 16.56 9.00 17.37
C GLU A 46 17.09 8.81 18.81
N PRO A 47 18.09 7.94 19.03
CA PRO A 47 18.62 6.96 18.08
C PRO A 47 17.59 5.85 17.76
N ALA A 48 17.75 5.19 16.61
CA ALA A 48 16.92 4.04 16.25
C ALA A 48 17.25 2.81 17.10
N THR A 49 16.23 2.11 17.62
CA THR A 49 16.41 0.83 18.33
C THR A 49 16.88 -0.28 17.38
N GLN A 50 16.50 -0.18 16.10
CA GLN A 50 16.93 -1.09 15.04
C GLN A 50 17.09 -0.37 13.69
N GLY A 51 17.88 -0.97 12.80
CA GLY A 51 17.99 -0.48 11.43
C GLY A 51 16.71 -0.70 10.61
N LEU A 52 16.66 -0.07 9.43
CA LEU A 52 15.51 -0.14 8.52
C LEU A 52 15.17 -1.60 8.18
N TYR A 53 13.90 -1.97 8.28
CA TYR A 53 13.41 -3.35 8.09
C TYR A 53 14.05 -4.39 9.04
N GLY A 54 14.62 -3.95 10.16
CA GLY A 54 15.36 -4.80 11.09
C GLY A 54 16.76 -5.19 10.59
N ILE A 55 17.24 -4.59 9.49
CA ILE A 55 18.57 -4.87 8.93
C ILE A 55 19.62 -4.10 9.75
N PRO A 56 20.57 -4.78 10.42
CA PRO A 56 21.55 -4.11 11.27
C PRO A 56 22.37 -3.05 10.52
N GLY A 57 22.46 -1.85 11.10
CA GLY A 57 23.24 -0.74 10.55
C GLY A 57 22.62 -0.03 9.35
N LEU A 58 21.51 -0.51 8.78
CA LEU A 58 20.84 0.17 7.68
C LEU A 58 20.10 1.42 8.21
N PRO A 59 20.48 2.64 7.81
CA PRO A 59 19.87 3.85 8.34
C PRO A 59 18.42 3.99 7.87
N TRP A 60 17.61 4.66 8.69
CA TRP A 60 16.29 5.09 8.25
C TRP A 60 16.44 6.25 7.24
N PRO A 61 15.71 6.21 6.12
CA PRO A 61 15.70 7.31 5.17
C PRO A 61 15.22 8.62 5.77
N GLU A 62 15.92 9.69 5.44
CA GLU A 62 15.73 11.05 5.97
C GLU A 62 14.33 11.62 5.70
N TRP A 63 13.68 11.21 4.61
CA TRP A 63 12.31 11.61 4.28
C TRP A 63 11.24 11.00 5.19
N TYR A 64 11.56 9.96 5.99
CA TYR A 64 10.63 9.43 7.00
C TYR A 64 10.53 10.28 8.28
N ARG A 65 11.34 11.34 8.43
CA ARG A 65 11.25 12.24 9.58
C ARG A 65 9.93 12.98 9.70
N SER A 66 9.21 13.13 8.60
CA SER A 66 7.85 13.65 8.59
C SER A 66 7.07 12.91 7.52
N VAL A 67 6.06 12.16 7.96
CA VAL A 67 5.13 11.41 7.11
C VAL A 67 3.73 11.72 7.62
N ALA A 68 2.86 12.20 6.74
CA ALA A 68 1.48 12.50 7.09
C ALA A 68 0.63 11.24 7.28
N ASP A 69 -0.40 11.36 8.13
CA ASP A 69 -1.35 10.28 8.38
C ASP A 69 -1.99 9.78 7.06
N PRO A 70 -1.98 8.46 6.80
CA PRO A 70 -2.48 7.89 5.55
C PRO A 70 -3.98 8.10 5.35
N LEU A 71 -4.80 8.00 6.39
CA LEU A 71 -6.25 8.15 6.27
C LEU A 71 -6.67 9.60 6.04
N VAL A 72 -5.96 10.55 6.67
CA VAL A 72 -6.12 11.99 6.37
C VAL A 72 -5.76 12.27 4.92
N THR A 73 -4.63 11.73 4.46
CA THR A 73 -4.15 11.91 3.08
C THR A 73 -5.16 11.33 2.06
N LEU A 74 -5.66 10.12 2.28
CA LEU A 74 -6.67 9.53 1.41
C LEU A 74 -8.01 10.27 1.47
N THR A 75 -8.37 10.86 2.60
CA THR A 75 -9.59 11.70 2.71
C THR A 75 -9.48 12.94 1.81
N LEU A 76 -8.32 13.60 1.78
CA LEU A 76 -8.05 14.73 0.89
C LEU A 76 -8.07 14.30 -0.58
N ALA A 77 -7.49 13.15 -0.91
CA ALA A 77 -7.53 12.60 -2.26
C ALA A 77 -8.95 12.22 -2.68
N ALA A 78 -9.73 11.61 -1.79
CA ALA A 78 -11.13 11.23 -2.04
C ALA A 78 -11.99 12.44 -2.39
N ALA A 79 -11.79 13.57 -1.70
CA ALA A 79 -12.50 14.81 -1.95
C ALA A 79 -12.08 15.53 -3.25
N ALA A 80 -10.92 15.18 -3.80
CA ALA A 80 -10.35 15.81 -4.99
C ALA A 80 -10.50 14.97 -6.27
N THR A 81 -10.99 13.73 -6.18
CA THR A 81 -11.01 12.76 -7.29
C THR A 81 -12.32 11.99 -7.32
N ASP A 82 -12.70 11.47 -8.50
CA ASP A 82 -13.99 10.82 -8.69
C ASP A 82 -13.89 9.33 -9.06
N ARG A 83 -12.74 8.86 -9.56
CA ARG A 83 -12.61 7.53 -10.20
C ARG A 83 -11.52 6.65 -9.62
N ALA A 84 -10.34 7.21 -9.36
CA ALA A 84 -9.15 6.46 -8.96
C ALA A 84 -9.39 5.71 -7.65
N ARG A 85 -8.99 4.44 -7.58
CA ARG A 85 -9.05 3.65 -6.34
C ARG A 85 -8.10 4.25 -5.30
N LEU A 86 -8.44 4.12 -4.02
CA LEU A 86 -7.71 4.74 -2.92
C LEU A 86 -7.14 3.65 -2.01
N GLY A 87 -5.84 3.40 -2.11
CA GLY A 87 -5.19 2.26 -1.48
C GLY A 87 -4.18 2.64 -0.40
N THR A 88 -3.95 1.71 0.54
CA THR A 88 -2.87 1.80 1.52
C THR A 88 -1.81 0.74 1.26
N SER A 89 -0.52 1.07 1.44
CA SER A 89 0.60 0.15 1.20
C SER A 89 1.70 0.34 2.26
N VAL A 90 1.51 -0.09 3.50
CA VAL A 90 0.28 -0.61 4.12
C VAL A 90 -0.10 0.30 5.29
N LEU A 91 -1.34 0.17 5.78
CA LEU A 91 -1.62 0.44 7.19
C LEU A 91 -1.06 -0.71 8.04
N VAL A 92 -0.35 -0.37 9.10
CA VAL A 92 0.25 -1.29 10.06
C VAL A 92 -0.81 -1.63 11.10
N ALA A 93 -1.59 -2.69 10.82
CA ALA A 93 -2.74 -3.10 11.62
C ALA A 93 -2.50 -3.08 13.15
N PRO A 94 -1.33 -3.52 13.67
CA PRO A 94 -1.08 -3.50 15.11
C PRO A 94 -0.92 -2.12 15.77
N LEU A 95 -0.77 -1.04 14.99
CA LEU A 95 -0.72 0.34 15.50
C LEU A 95 -2.11 0.97 15.65
N HIS A 96 -3.17 0.23 15.31
CA HIS A 96 -4.55 0.72 15.32
C HIS A 96 -5.43 -0.09 16.26
N VAL A 97 -6.42 0.56 16.84
CA VAL A 97 -7.54 -0.12 17.49
C VAL A 97 -8.42 -0.75 16.39
N PRO A 98 -8.62 -2.09 16.36
CA PRO A 98 -9.25 -2.76 15.22
C PRO A 98 -10.63 -2.21 14.83
N PHE A 99 -11.50 -1.99 15.82
CA PHE A 99 -12.84 -1.43 15.58
C PHE A 99 -12.78 -0.02 14.97
N GLN A 100 -11.87 0.83 15.44
CA GLN A 100 -11.74 2.20 14.94
C GLN A 100 -11.23 2.20 13.50
N LEU A 101 -10.22 1.39 13.17
CA LEU A 101 -9.72 1.29 11.80
C LEU A 101 -10.77 0.75 10.84
N ALA A 102 -11.48 -0.32 11.22
CA ALA A 102 -12.55 -0.89 10.40
C ALA A 102 -13.63 0.15 10.08
N ARG A 103 -14.05 0.95 11.08
CA ARG A 103 -15.05 2.01 10.90
C ARG A 103 -14.52 3.18 10.05
N SER A 104 -13.28 3.59 10.25
CA SER A 104 -12.66 4.66 9.46
C SER A 104 -12.56 4.29 7.99
N LEU A 105 -12.12 3.05 7.69
CA LEU A 105 -12.08 2.54 6.31
C LEU A 105 -13.47 2.48 5.67
N ALA A 106 -14.50 2.02 6.40
CA ALA A 106 -15.87 2.03 5.90
C ALA A 106 -16.41 3.44 5.61
N SER A 107 -16.07 4.40 6.47
CA SER A 107 -16.46 5.80 6.31
C SER A 107 -15.76 6.43 5.10
N LEU A 108 -14.47 6.18 4.93
CA LEU A 108 -13.71 6.62 3.75
C LEU A 108 -14.22 5.95 2.47
N ASP A 109 -14.59 4.68 2.53
CA ASP A 109 -15.18 3.97 1.40
C ASP A 109 -16.48 4.64 0.95
N VAL A 110 -17.39 4.93 1.87
CA VAL A 110 -18.62 5.67 1.55
C VAL A 110 -18.33 7.09 1.04
N ALA A 111 -17.42 7.82 1.69
CA ALA A 111 -17.06 9.18 1.28
C ALA A 111 -16.45 9.23 -0.12
N SER A 112 -15.73 8.18 -0.52
CA SER A 112 -15.12 8.05 -1.85
C SER A 112 -16.04 7.42 -2.90
N GLY A 113 -17.26 6.98 -2.55
CA GLY A 113 -18.14 6.28 -3.49
C GLY A 113 -17.71 4.83 -3.76
N GLY A 114 -17.08 4.18 -2.78
CA GLY A 114 -16.70 2.79 -2.82
C GLY A 114 -15.29 2.54 -3.37
N ARG A 115 -14.35 3.48 -3.27
CA ARG A 115 -13.05 3.38 -3.98
C ARG A 115 -11.91 2.80 -3.14
N VAL A 116 -12.15 2.43 -1.88
CA VAL A 116 -11.07 2.05 -0.96
C VAL A 116 -10.52 0.66 -1.23
N ILE A 117 -9.19 0.52 -1.12
CA ILE A 117 -8.47 -0.76 -1.00
C ILE A 117 -7.74 -0.76 0.34
N ALA A 118 -8.07 -1.73 1.20
CA ALA A 118 -7.45 -1.89 2.52
C ALA A 118 -6.18 -2.73 2.40
N GLY A 119 -5.06 -2.07 2.10
CA GLY A 119 -3.76 -2.73 2.20
C GLY A 119 -3.24 -2.72 3.64
N LEU A 120 -3.18 -3.89 4.24
CA LEU A 120 -2.89 -4.09 5.66
C LEU A 120 -1.62 -4.92 5.84
N GLY A 121 -0.85 -4.64 6.89
CA GLY A 121 0.29 -5.47 7.24
C GLY A 121 0.64 -5.41 8.71
N THR A 122 1.65 -6.20 9.10
CA THR A 122 2.08 -6.25 10.49
C THR A 122 3.09 -5.16 10.84
N GLY A 123 3.77 -4.56 9.88
CA GLY A 123 4.90 -3.66 10.18
C GLY A 123 6.06 -4.38 10.85
N TRP A 124 7.11 -3.61 11.14
CA TRP A 124 8.41 -4.15 11.55
C TRP A 124 9.15 -3.30 12.59
N SER A 125 8.82 -2.01 12.73
CA SER A 125 9.54 -1.09 13.61
C SER A 125 9.23 -1.31 15.08
N LEU A 126 10.23 -1.70 15.87
CA LEU A 126 10.07 -1.81 17.33
C LEU A 126 9.76 -0.46 17.98
N ASP A 127 10.30 0.63 17.46
CA ASP A 127 10.06 1.98 17.98
C ASP A 127 8.62 2.44 17.76
N GLU A 128 8.04 2.18 16.58
CA GLU A 128 6.63 2.49 16.29
C GLU A 128 5.69 1.63 17.15
N TYR A 129 6.04 0.37 17.35
CA TYR A 129 5.30 -0.51 18.24
C TYR A 129 5.31 -0.02 19.67
N ALA A 130 6.48 0.34 20.20
CA ALA A 130 6.59 0.86 21.56
C ALA A 130 5.73 2.11 21.79
N ALA A 131 5.54 2.93 20.75
CA ALA A 131 4.74 4.15 20.81
C ALA A 131 3.23 3.90 20.73
N ALA A 132 2.77 2.96 19.90
CA ALA A 132 1.35 2.92 19.49
C ALA A 132 0.71 1.52 19.45
N SER A 133 1.47 0.42 19.61
CA SER A 133 0.88 -0.90 19.37
C SER A 133 -0.15 -1.28 20.44
N VAL A 134 -1.26 -1.90 20.00
CA VAL A 134 -2.33 -2.39 20.89
C VAL A 134 -2.00 -3.73 21.56
N ALA A 135 -0.92 -4.38 21.13
CA ALA A 135 -0.43 -5.63 21.70
C ALA A 135 1.10 -5.74 21.54
N PRO A 136 1.77 -6.68 22.25
CA PRO A 136 3.20 -6.95 22.08
C PRO A 136 3.60 -7.30 20.63
N PHE A 137 4.82 -6.94 20.24
CA PHE A 137 5.34 -7.13 18.88
C PHE A 137 5.28 -8.58 18.38
N GLU A 138 5.44 -9.54 19.29
CA GLU A 138 5.39 -10.99 19.02
C GLU A 138 3.98 -11.43 18.58
N LYS A 139 2.93 -10.73 19.04
CA LYS A 139 1.54 -11.00 18.71
C LYS A 139 1.07 -10.35 17.42
N ARG A 140 1.90 -9.56 16.73
CA ARG A 140 1.49 -8.77 15.54
C ARG A 140 0.73 -9.53 14.46
N GLY A 141 1.07 -10.81 14.24
CA GLY A 141 0.34 -11.67 13.31
C GLY A 141 -1.10 -11.94 13.75
N ALA A 142 -1.28 -12.25 15.04
CA ALA A 142 -2.60 -12.48 15.63
C ALA A 142 -3.43 -11.19 15.67
N VAL A 143 -2.79 -10.03 15.92
CA VAL A 143 -3.47 -8.73 15.85
C VAL A 143 -3.99 -8.44 14.44
N LEU A 144 -3.18 -8.70 13.40
CA LEU A 144 -3.65 -8.59 12.03
C LEU A 144 -4.80 -9.56 11.75
N ASP A 145 -4.72 -10.80 12.26
CA ASP A 145 -5.79 -11.78 12.07
C ASP A 145 -7.11 -11.33 12.72
N GLU A 146 -7.08 -10.84 13.96
CA GLU A 146 -8.26 -10.29 14.64
C GLU A 146 -8.77 -9.02 13.94
N LEU A 147 -7.89 -8.14 13.48
CA LEU A 147 -8.31 -6.93 12.76
C LEU A 147 -9.07 -7.27 11.47
N LEU A 148 -8.63 -8.29 10.73
CA LEU A 148 -9.33 -8.76 9.55
C LEU A 148 -10.72 -9.34 9.88
N ASP A 149 -10.87 -10.02 11.02
CA ASP A 149 -12.18 -10.50 11.49
C ASP A 149 -13.11 -9.33 11.88
N VAL A 150 -12.57 -8.34 12.60
CA VAL A 150 -13.29 -7.12 12.99
C VAL A 150 -13.72 -6.33 11.76
N CYS A 151 -12.85 -6.18 10.76
CA CYS A 151 -13.20 -5.59 9.47
C CYS A 151 -14.36 -6.33 8.82
N ALA A 152 -14.30 -7.66 8.69
CA ALA A 152 -15.38 -8.45 8.11
C ALA A 152 -16.71 -8.29 8.88
N ALA A 153 -16.67 -8.24 10.21
CA ALA A 153 -17.85 -8.04 11.04
C ALA A 153 -18.44 -6.62 10.88
N VAL A 154 -17.60 -5.58 11.01
CA VAL A 154 -18.00 -4.17 10.96
C VAL A 154 -18.56 -3.80 9.58
N TRP A 155 -17.96 -4.32 8.51
CA TRP A 155 -18.39 -4.09 7.12
C TRP A 155 -19.61 -4.92 6.72
N GLY A 156 -19.93 -5.97 7.48
CA GLY A 156 -21.09 -6.83 7.27
C GLY A 156 -22.42 -6.20 7.71
N PRO A 157 -23.54 -6.93 7.53
CA PRO A 157 -24.87 -6.47 7.93
C PRO A 157 -25.00 -6.31 9.45
N ASP A 158 -25.91 -5.44 9.87
CA ASP A 158 -26.29 -5.29 11.27
C ASP A 158 -27.26 -6.42 11.72
N PRO A 159 -27.32 -6.75 13.02
CA PRO A 159 -26.44 -6.25 14.08
C PRO A 159 -25.03 -6.82 13.97
N VAL A 160 -24.01 -5.97 14.11
CA VAL A 160 -22.62 -6.39 14.23
C VAL A 160 -22.38 -6.92 15.64
N SER A 161 -21.74 -8.08 15.74
CA SER A 161 -21.23 -8.64 16.98
C SER A 161 -19.90 -9.34 16.73
N TYR A 162 -18.97 -9.21 17.68
CA TYR A 162 -17.65 -9.85 17.60
C TYR A 162 -17.07 -10.03 19.00
N GLU A 163 -16.35 -11.12 19.23
CA GLU A 163 -15.66 -11.38 20.49
C GLU A 163 -14.27 -11.95 20.19
N GLY A 164 -13.25 -11.13 20.38
CA GLY A 164 -11.83 -11.46 20.22
C GLY A 164 -11.00 -11.05 21.45
N GLU A 165 -9.67 -11.09 21.33
CA GLU A 165 -8.77 -10.76 22.44
C GLU A 165 -8.66 -9.24 22.65
N LEU A 166 -8.67 -8.47 21.56
CA LEU A 166 -8.52 -7.01 21.57
C LEU A 166 -9.85 -6.27 21.43
N THR A 167 -10.84 -6.90 20.78
CA THR A 167 -12.09 -6.25 20.42
C THR A 167 -13.29 -7.09 20.86
N THR A 168 -14.21 -6.44 21.58
CA THR A 168 -15.53 -7.00 21.87
C THR A 168 -16.58 -6.01 21.37
N ILE A 169 -17.51 -6.48 20.54
CA ILE A 169 -18.64 -5.74 20.02
C ILE A 169 -19.91 -6.47 20.46
N ALA A 170 -20.63 -5.89 21.41
CA ALA A 170 -21.99 -6.33 21.72
C ALA A 170 -22.90 -6.06 20.50
N PRO A 171 -23.98 -6.84 20.28
CA PRO A 171 -24.90 -6.65 19.15
C PRO A 171 -25.31 -5.19 18.98
N SER A 172 -24.81 -4.56 17.91
CA SER A 172 -24.92 -3.12 17.69
C SER A 172 -25.14 -2.80 16.21
N ASN A 173 -25.79 -1.69 15.93
CA ASN A 173 -25.80 -1.12 14.58
C ASN A 173 -24.53 -0.30 14.39
N VAL A 174 -23.73 -0.62 13.37
CA VAL A 174 -22.45 0.05 13.10
C VAL A 174 -22.47 0.63 11.69
N GLY A 175 -22.52 1.95 11.58
CA GLY A 175 -22.54 2.65 10.29
C GLY A 175 -21.39 3.65 10.11
N PRO A 176 -21.16 4.10 8.86
CA PRO A 176 -21.79 3.60 7.64
C PRO A 176 -21.22 2.23 7.21
N LYS A 177 -21.98 1.47 6.40
CA LYS A 177 -21.46 0.26 5.74
C LYS A 177 -20.75 0.64 4.45
N PRO A 178 -19.67 -0.06 4.05
CA PRO A 178 -19.03 0.16 2.76
C PRO A 178 -20.03 0.07 1.59
N VAL A 179 -19.79 0.83 0.53
CA VAL A 179 -20.65 0.84 -0.67
C VAL A 179 -20.62 -0.53 -1.37
N ARG A 180 -19.46 -1.18 -1.29
CA ARG A 180 -19.20 -2.54 -1.77
C ARG A 180 -18.15 -3.20 -0.86
N PRO A 181 -17.97 -4.53 -0.91
CA PRO A 181 -16.89 -5.17 -0.15
C PRO A 181 -15.54 -4.49 -0.43
N ILE A 182 -14.88 -4.00 0.62
CA ILE A 182 -13.58 -3.35 0.52
C ILE A 182 -12.53 -4.44 0.26
N PRO A 183 -11.78 -4.39 -0.87
CA PRO A 183 -10.73 -5.36 -1.13
C PRO A 183 -9.62 -5.26 -0.09
N VAL A 184 -9.16 -6.41 0.41
CA VAL A 184 -8.04 -6.48 1.36
C VAL A 184 -6.78 -6.97 0.64
N TYR A 185 -5.72 -6.16 0.68
CA TYR A 185 -4.42 -6.51 0.12
C TYR A 185 -3.41 -6.77 1.24
N LEU A 186 -2.64 -7.86 1.15
CA LEU A 186 -1.63 -8.22 2.15
C LEU A 186 -0.24 -8.38 1.52
N PRO A 187 0.82 -7.92 2.20
CA PRO A 187 2.18 -8.34 1.88
C PRO A 187 2.38 -9.78 2.36
N ALA A 188 3.21 -10.54 1.66
CA ALA A 188 3.56 -11.90 2.04
C ALA A 188 5.05 -12.18 1.79
N ASN A 189 5.83 -12.24 2.87
CA ASN A 189 7.28 -12.50 2.84
C ASN A 189 7.72 -13.67 3.73
N SER A 190 6.76 -14.46 4.24
CA SER A 190 7.02 -15.63 5.08
C SER A 190 5.95 -16.69 4.87
N PRO A 191 6.21 -17.98 5.15
CA PRO A 191 5.21 -19.04 4.97
C PRO A 191 3.89 -18.79 5.72
N ARG A 192 3.94 -18.13 6.89
CA ARG A 192 2.74 -17.75 7.64
C ARG A 192 1.97 -16.63 6.94
N ALA A 193 2.67 -15.61 6.43
CA ALA A 193 2.04 -14.51 5.70
C ALA A 193 1.45 -14.98 4.37
N THR A 194 2.13 -15.87 3.65
CA THR A 194 1.64 -16.49 2.40
C THR A 194 0.37 -17.29 2.63
N ARG A 195 0.28 -18.07 3.71
CA ARG A 195 -0.96 -18.76 4.10
C ARG A 195 -2.09 -17.78 4.37
N ARG A 196 -1.83 -16.73 5.16
CA ARG A 196 -2.82 -15.68 5.46
C ARG A 196 -3.33 -15.00 4.19
N LEU A 197 -2.43 -14.63 3.29
CA LEU A 197 -2.76 -14.05 1.99
C LEU A 197 -3.72 -14.96 1.22
N VAL A 198 -3.35 -16.23 1.03
CA VAL A 198 -4.17 -17.19 0.27
C VAL A 198 -5.52 -17.43 0.93
N ASP A 199 -5.56 -17.54 2.25
CA ASP A 199 -6.78 -17.87 2.98
C ASP A 199 -7.74 -16.67 3.10
N ARG A 200 -7.24 -15.43 3.12
CA ARG A 200 -8.02 -14.27 3.60
C ARG A 200 -8.03 -13.02 2.72
N ALA A 201 -7.05 -12.83 1.84
CA ALA A 201 -6.91 -11.58 1.09
C ALA A 201 -7.51 -11.66 -0.31
N ASP A 202 -7.76 -10.50 -0.90
CA ASP A 202 -8.19 -10.34 -2.30
C ASP A 202 -7.01 -10.00 -3.21
N GLY A 203 -5.93 -9.42 -2.66
CA GLY A 203 -4.72 -9.09 -3.40
C GLY A 203 -3.42 -9.31 -2.61
N TRP A 204 -2.36 -9.56 -3.37
CA TRP A 204 -0.98 -9.63 -2.92
C TRP A 204 -0.26 -8.34 -3.27
N MET A 205 0.48 -7.81 -2.30
CA MET A 205 1.23 -6.57 -2.46
C MET A 205 2.73 -6.78 -2.22
N PRO A 206 3.47 -7.28 -3.23
CA PRO A 206 4.93 -7.40 -3.16
C PRO A 206 5.62 -6.05 -3.39
N VAL A 207 6.88 -5.96 -2.95
CA VAL A 207 7.81 -4.97 -3.50
C VAL A 207 8.39 -5.54 -4.79
N ALA A 208 8.31 -4.76 -5.87
CA ALA A 208 8.93 -5.10 -7.15
C ALA A 208 10.46 -5.03 -6.99
N MET A 209 11.09 -6.20 -6.89
CA MET A 209 12.54 -6.35 -6.86
C MET A 209 13.02 -6.77 -8.25
N GLY A 210 13.55 -7.99 -8.40
CA GLY A 210 13.87 -8.55 -9.72
C GLY A 210 12.68 -9.34 -10.30
N PRO A 211 12.49 -9.34 -11.64
CA PRO A 211 11.32 -9.96 -12.26
C PRO A 211 11.26 -11.48 -12.04
N ALA A 212 12.41 -12.16 -12.10
CA ALA A 212 12.47 -13.61 -11.83
C ALA A 212 12.09 -13.96 -10.39
N GLN A 213 12.53 -13.14 -9.42
CA GLN A 213 12.19 -13.34 -8.02
C GLN A 213 10.70 -13.08 -7.76
N LEU A 214 10.13 -12.07 -8.40
CA LEU A 214 8.70 -11.75 -8.31
C LEU A 214 7.85 -12.87 -8.91
N ALA A 215 8.21 -13.36 -10.10
CA ALA A 215 7.53 -14.47 -10.76
C ALA A 215 7.58 -15.77 -9.93
N GLU A 216 8.71 -16.07 -9.30
CA GLU A 216 8.86 -17.26 -8.45
C GLU A 216 8.00 -17.16 -7.18
N GLN A 217 7.99 -16.00 -6.51
CA GLN A 217 7.11 -15.78 -5.36
C GLN A 217 5.63 -15.90 -5.76
N TRP A 218 5.26 -15.36 -6.91
CA TRP A 218 3.90 -15.45 -7.42
C TRP A 218 3.49 -16.90 -7.68
N ARG A 219 4.36 -17.69 -8.35
CA ARG A 219 4.15 -19.11 -8.60
C ARG A 219 3.90 -19.89 -7.30
N GLN A 220 4.68 -19.63 -6.25
CA GLN A 220 4.49 -20.27 -4.94
C GLN A 220 3.15 -19.93 -4.29
N ILE A 221 2.66 -18.69 -4.46
CA ILE A 221 1.33 -18.27 -3.99
C ILE A 221 0.24 -19.00 -4.78
N GLN A 222 0.39 -19.10 -6.10
CA GLN A 222 -0.56 -19.81 -6.97
C GLN A 222 -0.62 -21.30 -6.64
N ASP A 223 0.53 -21.95 -6.42
CA ASP A 223 0.60 -23.36 -6.02
C ASP A 223 -0.13 -23.59 -4.69
N LEU A 224 0.08 -22.70 -3.70
CA LEU A 224 -0.61 -22.80 -2.42
C LEU A 224 -2.12 -22.53 -2.55
N ALA A 225 -2.52 -21.57 -3.37
CA ALA A 225 -3.92 -21.28 -3.65
C ALA A 225 -4.62 -22.49 -4.29
N ALA A 226 -3.97 -23.15 -5.26
CA ALA A 226 -4.48 -24.37 -5.88
C ALA A 226 -4.60 -25.53 -4.88
N GLN A 227 -3.58 -25.74 -4.02
CA GLN A 227 -3.62 -26.75 -2.95
C GLN A 227 -4.75 -26.51 -1.95
N ARG A 228 -5.13 -25.24 -1.72
CA ARG A 228 -6.23 -24.84 -0.83
C ARG A 228 -7.59 -24.84 -1.52
N GLY A 229 -7.66 -25.17 -2.81
CA GLY A 229 -8.91 -25.14 -3.59
C GLY A 229 -9.49 -23.74 -3.73
N ARG A 230 -8.65 -22.70 -3.70
CA ARG A 230 -9.11 -21.32 -3.84
C ARG A 230 -9.53 -21.05 -5.29
N GLU A 231 -10.79 -20.68 -5.48
CA GLU A 231 -11.35 -20.32 -6.80
C GLU A 231 -11.26 -18.82 -7.10
N ARG A 232 -11.32 -17.96 -6.08
CA ARG A 232 -11.24 -16.51 -6.25
C ARG A 232 -9.82 -16.10 -6.67
N PRO A 233 -9.65 -15.26 -7.70
CA PRO A 233 -8.33 -14.78 -8.08
C PRO A 233 -7.68 -13.97 -6.94
N ILE A 234 -6.37 -13.83 -7.01
CA ILE A 234 -5.59 -12.92 -6.16
C ILE A 234 -4.99 -11.88 -7.10
N GLU A 235 -5.33 -10.61 -6.91
CA GLU A 235 -4.74 -9.50 -7.66
C GLU A 235 -3.28 -9.28 -7.22
N VAL A 236 -2.41 -8.83 -8.12
CA VAL A 236 -0.99 -8.60 -7.84
C VAL A 236 -0.69 -7.12 -8.04
N CYS A 237 -0.64 -6.36 -6.95
CA CYS A 237 -0.29 -4.95 -6.94
C CYS A 237 1.16 -4.77 -6.47
N ALA A 238 2.08 -4.66 -7.43
CA ALA A 238 3.50 -4.57 -7.15
C ALA A 238 3.91 -3.13 -6.79
N ARG A 239 4.43 -2.93 -5.57
CA ARG A 239 5.01 -1.67 -5.12
C ARG A 239 6.36 -1.45 -5.79
N VAL A 240 6.46 -0.38 -6.56
CA VAL A 240 7.68 0.07 -7.22
C VAL A 240 8.25 1.25 -6.45
N ASN A 241 9.31 1.01 -5.67
CA ASN A 241 10.04 2.09 -4.98
C ASN A 241 11.05 2.70 -5.95
N ALA A 242 10.60 3.65 -6.76
CA ALA A 242 11.44 4.23 -7.80
C ALA A 242 12.44 5.24 -7.22
N GLU A 243 13.70 5.10 -7.62
CA GLU A 243 14.76 6.07 -7.36
C GLU A 243 14.96 6.92 -8.61
N TYR A 244 14.05 7.88 -8.82
CA TYR A 244 14.06 8.72 -10.01
C TYR A 244 15.23 9.72 -10.01
N SER A 245 15.82 9.90 -11.20
CA SER A 245 16.70 11.02 -11.52
C SER A 245 16.48 11.51 -12.94
N ALA A 246 16.51 12.83 -13.16
CA ALA A 246 16.33 13.42 -14.49
C ALA A 246 17.37 12.94 -15.52
N LYS A 247 18.56 12.52 -15.07
CA LYS A 247 19.59 11.91 -15.93
C LYS A 247 19.55 10.40 -15.79
N PRO A 248 19.85 9.65 -16.86
CA PRO A 248 19.99 8.21 -16.77
C PRO A 248 21.15 7.83 -15.84
N PHE A 249 20.98 6.76 -15.07
CA PHE A 249 22.05 6.16 -14.29
C PHE A 249 23.14 5.66 -15.23
N GLN A 250 24.39 6.06 -14.99
CA GLN A 250 25.57 5.68 -15.77
C GLN A 250 26.48 4.83 -14.90
N GLY A 251 26.49 3.52 -15.10
CA GLY A 251 27.36 2.60 -14.36
C GLY A 251 26.86 1.17 -14.34
N GLU A 252 27.73 0.26 -13.88
CA GLU A 252 27.34 -1.10 -13.54
C GLU A 252 26.57 -1.13 -12.21
N GLY A 253 25.69 -2.12 -12.02
CA GLY A 253 25.01 -2.33 -10.74
C GLY A 253 23.77 -1.45 -10.47
N ARG A 254 23.19 -0.82 -11.51
CA ARG A 254 21.89 -0.13 -11.43
C ARG A 254 20.85 -1.04 -10.78
N GLN A 255 20.18 -0.56 -9.75
CA GLN A 255 19.07 -1.30 -9.14
C GLN A 255 17.80 -1.18 -10.00
N PRO A 256 16.89 -2.17 -9.97
CA PRO A 256 15.59 -2.02 -10.60
C PRO A 256 14.89 -0.74 -10.16
N PHE A 257 14.28 -0.04 -11.12
CA PHE A 257 13.54 1.22 -10.96
C PHE A 257 14.38 2.41 -10.49
N GLN A 258 15.71 2.35 -10.71
CA GLN A 258 16.63 3.46 -10.47
C GLN A 258 17.00 4.15 -11.78
N GLY A 259 16.93 5.49 -11.81
CA GLY A 259 17.42 6.33 -12.91
C GLY A 259 16.34 7.15 -13.60
N SER A 260 16.52 7.38 -14.90
CA SER A 260 15.57 8.16 -15.73
C SER A 260 14.23 7.47 -15.94
N VAL A 261 13.21 8.23 -16.36
CA VAL A 261 11.89 7.67 -16.72
C VAL A 261 12.01 6.51 -17.71
N ALA A 262 12.85 6.63 -18.74
CA ALA A 262 13.08 5.56 -19.71
C ALA A 262 13.59 4.26 -19.05
N GLN A 263 14.50 4.36 -18.08
CA GLN A 263 15.04 3.20 -17.35
C GLN A 263 14.01 2.60 -16.39
N ILE A 264 13.20 3.44 -15.74
CA ILE A 264 12.09 2.98 -14.89
C ILE A 264 11.07 2.21 -15.74
N VAL A 265 10.71 2.74 -16.91
CA VAL A 265 9.76 2.09 -17.82
C VAL A 265 10.31 0.81 -18.44
N GLU A 266 11.60 0.77 -18.78
CA GLU A 266 12.28 -0.47 -19.19
C GLU A 266 12.12 -1.56 -18.13
N ASP A 267 12.28 -1.21 -16.85
CA ASP A 267 12.08 -2.14 -15.75
C ASP A 267 10.60 -2.54 -15.61
N LEU A 268 9.65 -1.62 -15.76
CA LEU A 268 8.21 -1.97 -15.74
C LEU A 268 7.86 -2.99 -16.83
N VAL A 269 8.36 -2.79 -18.05
CA VAL A 269 8.18 -3.73 -19.16
C VAL A 269 8.76 -5.10 -18.82
N ALA A 270 9.96 -5.15 -18.21
CA ALA A 270 10.57 -6.40 -17.78
C ALA A 270 9.76 -7.14 -16.71
N HIS A 271 8.92 -6.43 -15.93
CA HIS A 271 8.07 -7.00 -14.89
C HIS A 271 6.63 -7.30 -15.34
N ALA A 272 6.13 -6.69 -16.41
CA ALA A 272 4.74 -6.83 -16.84
C ALA A 272 4.35 -8.31 -17.10
N GLY A 273 5.30 -9.15 -17.52
CA GLY A 273 5.10 -10.58 -17.77
C GLY A 273 5.06 -11.49 -16.55
N THR A 274 5.27 -10.97 -15.32
CA THR A 274 5.34 -11.83 -14.11
C THR A 274 3.99 -12.10 -13.46
N GLY A 275 2.89 -11.70 -14.09
CA GLY A 275 1.53 -11.81 -13.55
C GLY A 275 1.08 -10.61 -12.71
N VAL A 276 1.82 -9.49 -12.77
CA VAL A 276 1.41 -8.22 -12.14
C VAL A 276 0.13 -7.72 -12.80
N SER A 277 -0.88 -7.39 -11.99
CA SER A 277 -2.09 -6.71 -12.46
C SER A 277 -1.98 -5.20 -12.34
N GLU A 278 -1.16 -4.70 -11.41
CA GLU A 278 -0.97 -3.28 -11.17
C GLU A 278 0.44 -2.95 -10.69
N PHE A 279 1.04 -1.88 -11.22
CA PHE A 279 2.23 -1.25 -10.64
C PHE A 279 1.84 -0.02 -9.84
N MET A 280 2.13 -0.03 -8.54
CA MET A 280 2.01 1.15 -7.68
C MET A 280 3.37 1.86 -7.63
N LEU A 281 3.48 2.99 -8.32
CA LEU A 281 4.70 3.78 -8.45
C LEU A 281 4.87 4.74 -7.25
N GLU A 282 5.90 4.53 -6.46
CA GLU A 282 6.33 5.45 -5.41
C GLU A 282 7.46 6.34 -5.95
N LEU A 283 7.11 7.55 -6.38
CA LEU A 283 8.03 8.56 -6.92
C LEU A 283 8.31 9.70 -5.94
N GLN A 284 7.54 9.79 -4.85
CA GLN A 284 7.54 10.98 -3.99
C GLN A 284 8.87 11.17 -3.24
N GLY A 285 9.61 10.08 -3.01
CA GLY A 285 10.84 10.08 -2.21
C GLY A 285 12.05 10.70 -2.93
N THR A 286 12.02 10.82 -4.25
CA THR A 286 13.13 11.35 -5.07
C THR A 286 12.78 12.62 -5.84
N THR A 287 11.50 12.98 -5.89
CA THR A 287 11.02 14.25 -6.44
C THR A 287 11.13 15.37 -5.40
N ARG A 288 11.51 16.56 -5.86
CA ARG A 288 11.84 17.73 -5.02
C ARG A 288 10.61 18.34 -4.38
N ASP A 289 9.51 18.41 -5.13
CA ASP A 289 8.25 19.03 -4.73
C ASP A 289 7.09 18.44 -5.54
N ALA A 290 5.87 18.91 -5.24
CA ALA A 290 4.65 18.44 -5.88
C ALA A 290 4.60 18.72 -7.39
N ALA A 291 5.22 19.80 -7.89
CA ALA A 291 5.21 20.11 -9.31
C ALA A 291 6.08 19.11 -10.08
N GLU A 292 7.28 18.83 -9.59
CA GLU A 292 8.13 17.80 -10.19
C GLU A 292 7.50 16.40 -10.09
N LEU A 293 6.79 16.09 -9.00
CA LEU A 293 6.06 14.82 -8.89
C LEU A 293 4.97 14.69 -9.95
N VAL A 294 4.22 15.76 -10.22
CA VAL A 294 3.21 15.77 -11.29
C VAL A 294 3.85 15.58 -12.67
N ASP A 295 4.90 16.35 -12.97
CA ASP A 295 5.56 16.30 -14.28
C ASP A 295 6.17 14.91 -14.54
N VAL A 296 6.86 14.33 -13.55
CA VAL A 296 7.47 13.01 -13.67
C VAL A 296 6.41 11.91 -13.72
N ALA A 297 5.33 11.99 -12.94
CA ALA A 297 4.26 11.01 -13.01
C ALA A 297 3.59 11.02 -14.40
N ALA A 298 3.34 12.20 -14.97
CA ALA A 298 2.81 12.30 -16.34
C ALA A 298 3.78 11.71 -17.38
N GLU A 299 5.08 12.00 -17.29
CA GLU A 299 6.10 11.46 -18.20
C GLU A 299 6.19 9.92 -18.09
N VAL A 300 6.19 9.38 -16.87
CA VAL A 300 6.20 7.93 -16.63
C VAL A 300 4.93 7.28 -17.18
N TYR A 301 3.76 7.88 -16.98
CA TYR A 301 2.50 7.35 -17.50
C TYR A 301 2.53 7.25 -19.03
N GLU A 302 2.83 8.35 -19.72
CA GLU A 302 2.89 8.39 -21.18
C GLU A 302 3.91 7.39 -21.74
N ALA A 303 5.10 7.33 -21.15
CA ALA A 303 6.15 6.40 -21.57
C ALA A 303 5.77 4.93 -21.31
N ALA A 304 5.14 4.61 -20.17
CA ALA A 304 4.67 3.26 -19.86
C ALA A 304 3.58 2.81 -20.83
N ARG A 305 2.59 3.67 -21.11
CA ARG A 305 1.53 3.39 -22.08
C ARG A 305 2.08 3.23 -23.50
N ALA A 306 3.03 4.06 -23.91
CA ALA A 306 3.72 3.91 -25.20
C ALA A 306 4.50 2.58 -25.31
N ALA A 307 5.02 2.07 -24.18
CA ALA A 307 5.70 0.79 -24.09
C ALA A 307 4.76 -0.42 -23.94
N GLY A 308 3.44 -0.21 -23.86
CA GLY A 308 2.44 -1.26 -23.75
C GLY A 308 2.23 -1.81 -22.34
N VAL A 309 2.66 -1.07 -21.31
CA VAL A 309 2.42 -1.39 -19.89
C VAL A 309 1.19 -0.65 -19.39
#